data_AF-A0A6N4W7U9-F1
#
_entry.id   AF-A0A6N4W7U9-F1
#
_cell.length_a   1.000
_cell.length_b   1.000
_cell.length_c   1.000
_cell.angle_alpha   90.00
_cell.angle_beta   90.00
_cell.angle_gamma   90.00
#
_symmetry.space_group_name_H-M   'P 1'
#
loop_
_entity.id
_entity.type
_entity.pdbx_description
1 polymer ?
#
loop_
_entity_poly.entity_id
_entity_poly.type
_entity_poly.pdbx_seq_one_letter_code
_entity_poly.pdbx_strand_id
1 'polypeptide(L)'
;MLLNDWNPPMAVGGTISAPTRRRFAAAAPPPHPNDAAQARVFAELMKAEIAELDHLIDIAAARWADRVDAGWGNARTPEPVLRLRAKRAEVQRFLDSLYSRFAAD
;
A
#
# COMPACT_ATOMS: atom_id res chain seq x y z
N MET A 1 -17.13 40.99 -3.49
CA MET A 1 -16.78 41.55 -2.16
C MET A 1 -18.09 41.76 -1.43
N LEU A 2 -18.20 41.32 -0.16
CA LEU A 2 -19.36 41.47 0.75
C LEU A 2 -20.56 40.56 0.42
N LEU A 3 -21.30 39.94 1.34
CA LEU A 3 -21.13 39.63 2.77
C LEU A 3 -22.28 38.66 3.13
N ASN A 4 -22.02 37.81 4.11
CA ASN A 4 -22.93 36.86 4.74
C ASN A 4 -24.31 37.46 5.12
N ASP A 5 -25.40 36.81 4.68
CA ASP A 5 -26.75 36.96 5.25
C ASP A 5 -27.36 35.60 5.60
N TRP A 6 -26.67 34.82 6.43
CA TRP A 6 -27.28 33.69 7.12
C TRP A 6 -27.31 33.95 8.62
N ASN A 7 -28.52 34.18 9.15
CA ASN A 7 -28.78 34.43 10.57
C ASN A 7 -29.64 33.30 11.16
N PRO A 8 -29.06 32.29 11.84
CA PRO A 8 -29.84 31.30 12.57
C PRO A 8 -30.28 31.88 13.93
N PRO A 9 -31.45 31.46 14.46
CA PRO A 9 -31.93 31.96 15.75
C PRO A 9 -30.95 31.58 16.86
N MET A 10 -30.60 32.56 17.70
CA MET A 10 -29.84 32.37 18.92
C MET A 10 -30.58 31.41 19.85
N ALA A 11 -30.16 30.14 19.85
CA ALA A 11 -30.56 29.17 20.85
C ALA A 11 -29.89 29.57 22.18
N VAL A 12 -30.72 30.10 23.07
CA VAL A 12 -30.40 30.38 24.46
C VAL A 12 -29.88 29.11 25.14
N GLY A 13 -28.70 29.24 25.76
CA GLY A 13 -28.33 28.60 27.03
C GLY A 13 -28.68 27.13 27.20
N GLY A 14 -27.71 26.27 26.94
CA GLY A 14 -27.70 24.91 27.46
C GLY A 14 -26.31 24.32 27.37
N THR A 15 -25.48 24.52 28.40
CA THR A 15 -24.25 23.72 28.59
C THR A 15 -24.65 22.28 28.86
N ILE A 16 -24.95 21.53 27.80
CA ILE A 16 -25.05 20.08 27.87
C ILE A 16 -23.61 19.58 27.77
N SER A 17 -23.02 19.25 28.92
CA SER A 17 -21.76 18.52 28.97
C SER A 17 -21.94 17.20 28.22
N ALA A 18 -21.46 17.12 26.98
CA ALA A 18 -21.63 15.94 26.16
C ALA A 18 -20.87 14.77 26.79
N PRO A 19 -21.53 13.63 27.09
CA PRO A 19 -20.82 12.46 27.57
C PRO A 19 -19.85 12.03 26.46
N THR A 20 -18.58 11.90 26.81
CA THR A 20 -17.53 11.41 25.91
C THR A 20 -17.97 10.05 25.38
N ARG A 21 -18.51 10.00 24.15
CA ARG A 21 -18.79 8.73 23.46
C ARG A 21 -17.46 8.01 23.37
N ARG A 22 -17.25 6.99 24.20
CA ARG A 22 -16.32 5.91 23.89
C ARG A 22 -16.77 5.39 22.53
N ARG A 23 -16.08 5.79 21.47
CA ARG A 23 -16.18 5.11 20.18
C ARG A 23 -15.62 3.73 20.45
N PHE A 24 -16.50 2.78 20.75
CA PHE A 24 -16.17 1.38 20.54
C PHE A 24 -15.72 1.29 19.09
N ALA A 25 -14.48 0.85 18.85
CA ALA A 25 -14.02 0.55 17.51
C ALA A 25 -14.92 -0.58 17.02
N ALA A 26 -15.97 -0.23 16.26
CA ALA A 26 -16.82 -1.23 15.64
C ALA A 26 -15.91 -2.05 14.73
N ALA A 27 -15.95 -3.38 14.87
CA ALA A 27 -15.26 -4.27 13.96
C ALA A 27 -15.65 -3.90 12.53
N ALA A 28 -14.66 -3.87 11.62
CA ALA A 28 -14.94 -3.61 10.22
C ALA A 28 -15.98 -4.63 9.73
N PRO A 29 -17.00 -4.22 8.97
CA PRO A 29 -17.97 -5.15 8.41
C PRO A 29 -17.23 -6.21 7.57
N PRO A 30 -17.77 -7.44 7.51
CA PRO A 30 -17.15 -8.50 6.72
C PRO A 30 -17.06 -8.07 5.24
N PRO A 31 -15.99 -8.48 4.53
CA PRO A 31 -15.82 -8.11 3.13
C PRO A 31 -16.98 -8.60 2.28
N HIS A 32 -17.45 -7.75 1.35
CA HIS A 32 -18.51 -8.14 0.43
C HIS A 32 -17.95 -9.20 -0.55
N PRO A 33 -18.76 -10.18 -1.02
CA PRO A 33 -18.27 -11.20 -1.96
C PRO A 33 -17.58 -10.64 -3.22
N ASN A 34 -18.03 -9.46 -3.68
CA ASN A 34 -17.37 -8.72 -4.76
C ASN A 34 -15.95 -8.25 -4.40
N ASP A 35 -15.72 -7.83 -3.15
CA ASP A 35 -14.39 -7.41 -2.68
C ASP A 35 -13.42 -8.59 -2.68
N ALA A 36 -13.91 -9.79 -2.30
CA ALA A 36 -13.12 -11.02 -2.37
C ALA A 36 -12.77 -11.41 -3.82
N ALA A 37 -13.72 -11.27 -4.75
CA ALA A 37 -13.47 -11.51 -6.18
C ALA A 37 -12.42 -10.51 -6.74
N GLN A 38 -12.55 -9.23 -6.40
CA GLN A 38 -11.58 -8.20 -6.79
C GLN A 38 -10.20 -8.44 -6.16
N ALA A 39 -10.14 -8.84 -4.90
CA ALA A 39 -8.90 -9.17 -4.21
C ALA A 39 -8.14 -10.30 -4.93
N ARG A 40 -8.83 -11.31 -5.45
CA ARG A 40 -8.19 -12.37 -6.25
C ARG A 40 -7.56 -11.84 -7.54
N VAL A 41 -8.25 -10.95 -8.25
CA VAL A 41 -7.69 -10.31 -9.46
C VAL A 41 -6.47 -9.46 -9.14
N PHE A 42 -6.53 -8.65 -8.07
CA PHE A 42 -5.37 -7.88 -7.63
C PHE A 42 -4.20 -8.76 -7.19
N ALA A 43 -4.47 -9.89 -6.53
CA ALA A 43 -3.43 -10.83 -6.14
C ALA A 43 -2.68 -11.41 -7.35
N GLU A 44 -3.40 -11.80 -8.41
CA GLU A 44 -2.76 -12.27 -9.65
C GLU A 44 -1.93 -11.18 -10.33
N LEU A 45 -2.41 -9.93 -10.35
CA LEU A 45 -1.62 -8.80 -10.85
C LEU A 45 -0.34 -8.58 -10.03
N MET A 46 -0.40 -8.64 -8.71
CA MET A 46 0.77 -8.48 -7.85
C MET A 46 1.78 -9.62 -8.02
N LYS A 47 1.31 -10.87 -8.21
CA LYS A 47 2.19 -12.00 -8.53
C LYS A 47 2.91 -11.82 -9.86
N ALA A 48 2.20 -11.36 -10.88
CA ALA A 48 2.79 -11.06 -12.18
C ALA A 48 3.85 -9.96 -12.08
N GLU A 49 3.55 -8.88 -11.34
CA GLU A 49 4.51 -7.81 -11.06
C GLU A 49 5.74 -8.31 -10.29
N ILE A 50 5.57 -9.17 -9.29
CA ILE A 50 6.70 -9.78 -8.57
C ILE A 50 7.57 -10.61 -9.52
N ALA A 51 6.97 -11.42 -10.41
CA ALA A 51 7.71 -12.22 -11.37
C ALA A 51 8.53 -11.34 -12.35
N GLU A 52 7.94 -10.25 -12.83
CA GLU A 52 8.64 -9.28 -13.69
C GLU A 52 9.78 -8.59 -12.93
N LEU A 53 9.55 -8.16 -11.68
CA LEU A 53 10.59 -7.54 -10.86
C LEU A 53 11.74 -8.49 -10.58
N ASP A 54 11.46 -9.76 -10.27
CA ASP A 54 12.48 -10.78 -10.07
C ASP A 54 13.30 -10.98 -11.37
N HIS A 55 12.65 -11.03 -12.55
CA HIS A 55 13.32 -11.10 -13.85
C HIS A 55 14.24 -9.88 -14.12
N LEU A 56 13.76 -8.67 -13.84
CA LEU A 56 14.54 -7.45 -14.01
C LEU A 56 15.73 -7.37 -13.04
N ILE A 57 15.57 -7.88 -11.81
CA ILE A 57 16.66 -7.99 -10.83
C ILE A 57 17.74 -8.91 -11.37
N ASP A 58 17.37 -10.07 -11.92
CA ASP A 58 18.32 -11.03 -12.47
C ASP A 58 19.12 -10.45 -13.64
N ILE A 59 18.44 -9.81 -14.60
CA ILE A 59 19.11 -9.13 -15.73
C ILE A 59 20.08 -8.05 -15.21
N ALA A 60 19.64 -7.23 -14.26
CA ALA A 60 20.47 -6.15 -13.74
C ALA A 60 21.66 -6.67 -12.94
N ALA A 61 21.49 -7.75 -12.18
CA ALA A 61 22.55 -8.41 -11.42
C ALA A 61 23.57 -9.10 -12.34
N ALA A 62 23.13 -9.80 -13.39
CA ALA A 62 24.01 -10.42 -14.37
C ALA A 62 24.87 -9.38 -15.10
N ARG A 63 24.23 -8.34 -15.66
CA ARG A 63 24.94 -7.21 -16.31
C ARG A 63 25.89 -6.47 -15.38
N TRP A 64 25.65 -6.55 -14.08
CA TRP A 64 26.55 -5.99 -13.09
C TRP A 64 27.76 -6.89 -12.86
N ALA A 65 27.53 -8.18 -12.64
CA ALA A 65 28.60 -9.17 -12.48
C ALA A 65 29.56 -9.15 -13.67
N ASP A 66 29.04 -9.15 -14.91
CA ASP A 66 29.86 -9.07 -16.13
C ASP A 66 30.77 -7.83 -16.15
N ARG A 67 30.28 -6.69 -15.65
CA ARG A 67 31.06 -5.45 -15.58
C ARG A 67 32.15 -5.50 -14.50
N VAL A 68 31.86 -6.13 -13.37
CA VAL A 68 32.85 -6.36 -12.30
C VAL A 68 33.94 -7.29 -12.80
N ASP A 69 33.57 -8.39 -13.45
CA ASP A 69 34.52 -9.39 -13.99
C ASP A 69 35.41 -8.79 -15.09
N ALA A 70 34.86 -7.87 -15.89
CA ALA A 70 35.63 -7.13 -16.89
C ALA A 70 36.53 -6.01 -16.30
N GLY A 71 36.52 -5.81 -14.98
CA GLY A 71 37.34 -4.82 -14.28
C GLY A 71 36.80 -3.38 -14.29
N TRP A 72 35.56 -3.19 -14.76
CA TRP A 72 34.91 -1.88 -14.88
C TRP A 72 33.89 -1.59 -13.78
N GLY A 73 33.67 -2.55 -12.86
CA GLY A 73 32.66 -2.48 -11.80
C GLY A 73 33.23 -2.14 -10.41
N ASN A 74 32.44 -1.42 -9.61
CA ASN A 74 32.62 -1.27 -8.15
C ASN A 74 32.28 -2.61 -7.45
N ALA A 75 32.70 -2.85 -6.20
CA ALA A 75 32.24 -4.00 -5.42
C ALA A 75 30.80 -3.81 -4.85
N ARG A 76 30.34 -2.56 -4.68
CA ARG A 76 29.03 -2.25 -4.11
C ARG A 76 27.90 -2.52 -5.11
N THR A 77 26.84 -3.19 -4.66
CA THR A 77 25.62 -3.39 -5.45
C THR A 77 25.11 -2.07 -6.05
N PRO A 78 24.82 -2.02 -7.37
CA PRO A 78 24.36 -0.81 -8.02
C PRO A 78 23.00 -0.35 -7.51
N GLU A 79 22.82 0.96 -7.41
CA GLU A 79 21.57 1.58 -6.98
C GLU A 79 20.33 1.09 -7.75
N PRO A 80 20.36 0.87 -9.08
CA PRO A 80 19.21 0.29 -9.79
C PRO A 80 18.75 -1.07 -9.25
N VAL A 81 19.69 -1.96 -8.89
CA VAL A 81 19.37 -3.28 -8.32
C VAL A 81 18.75 -3.13 -6.93
N LEU A 82 19.26 -2.19 -6.12
CA LEU A 82 18.72 -1.90 -4.80
C LEU A 82 17.27 -1.37 -4.89
N ARG A 83 16.99 -0.47 -5.83
CA ARG A 83 15.63 0.06 -6.05
C ARG A 83 14.65 -1.02 -6.52
N LEU A 84 15.07 -1.90 -7.43
CA LEU A 84 14.22 -3.01 -7.88
C LEU A 84 13.88 -3.96 -6.72
N ARG A 85 14.87 -4.31 -5.88
CA ARG A 85 14.65 -5.14 -4.68
C ARG A 85 13.72 -4.46 -3.68
N ALA A 86 13.86 -3.15 -3.47
CA ALA A 86 12.98 -2.40 -2.60
C ALA A 86 11.53 -2.40 -3.12
N LYS A 87 11.34 -2.23 -4.43
CA LYS A 87 10.02 -2.28 -5.08
C LYS A 87 9.40 -3.68 -4.95
N ARG A 88 10.18 -4.72 -5.21
CA ARG A 88 9.74 -6.13 -5.07
C ARG A 88 9.29 -6.44 -3.64
N ALA A 89 10.04 -5.96 -2.64
CA ALA A 89 9.64 -6.09 -1.24
C ALA A 89 8.36 -5.31 -0.90
N GLU A 90 8.13 -4.15 -1.51
CA GLU A 90 6.90 -3.38 -1.36
C GLU A 90 5.68 -4.11 -1.93
N VAL A 91 5.78 -4.62 -3.17
CA VAL A 91 4.68 -5.36 -3.81
C VAL A 91 4.35 -6.63 -3.02
N GLN A 92 5.37 -7.34 -2.50
CA GLN A 92 5.16 -8.48 -1.61
C GLN A 92 4.36 -8.09 -0.36
N ARG A 93 4.70 -6.98 0.31
CA ARG A 93 3.95 -6.53 1.49
C ARG A 93 2.50 -6.20 1.17
N PHE A 94 2.21 -5.68 -0.03
CA PHE A 94 0.84 -5.44 -0.47
C PHE A 94 0.09 -6.76 -0.69
N LEU A 95 0.72 -7.75 -1.31
CA LEU A 95 0.13 -9.07 -1.50
C LEU A 95 -0.15 -9.77 -0.17
N ASP A 96 0.80 -9.72 0.76
CA ASP A 96 0.65 -10.29 2.11
C ASP A 96 -0.49 -9.60 2.88
N SER A 97 -0.59 -8.27 2.77
CA SER A 97 -1.68 -7.50 3.39
C SER A 97 -3.04 -7.84 2.78
N LEU A 98 -3.09 -8.06 1.47
CA LEU A 98 -4.30 -8.44 0.75
C LEU A 98 -4.77 -9.83 1.18
N TYR A 99 -3.84 -10.80 1.28
CA TYR A 99 -4.16 -12.13 1.78
C TYR A 99 -4.53 -12.14 3.26
N SER A 100 -3.84 -11.37 4.12
CA SER A 100 -4.23 -11.26 5.52
C SER A 100 -5.67 -10.76 5.71
N ARG A 101 -6.20 -9.98 4.76
CA ARG A 101 -7.56 -9.43 4.83
C ARG A 101 -8.61 -10.29 4.14
N PHE A 102 -8.26 -10.99 3.06
CA PHE A 102 -9.22 -11.68 2.19
C PHE A 102 -8.99 -13.17 2.01
N ALA A 103 -7.85 -13.72 2.46
CA ALA A 103 -7.55 -15.16 2.42
C ALA A 103 -7.91 -15.88 3.74
N ALA A 104 -8.72 -15.25 4.59
CA ALA A 104 -9.38 -15.92 5.71
C ALA A 104 -10.64 -16.63 5.18
N ASP A 105 -10.43 -17.72 4.44
CA ASP A 105 -11.41 -18.78 4.17
C ASP A 105 -10.72 -20.14 4.36
#